data_AF-A0A099P4X3-F1
#
_entry.id   AF-A0A099P4X3-F1
#
_cell.length_a   1.000
_cell.length_b   1.000
_cell.length_c   1.000
_cell.angle_alpha   90.00
_cell.angle_beta   90.00
_cell.angle_gamma   90.00
#
_symmetry.space_group_name_H-M   'P 1'
#
loop_
_entity.id
_entity.type
_entity.pdbx_description
1 polymer ?
#
loop_
_entity_poly.entity_id
_entity_poly.type
_entity_poly.pdbx_seq_one_letter_code
_entity_poly.pdbx_strand_id
1 'polypeptide(L)'
;MSPQKKHKLDDDRAAISSHLEHTAYIKRITNETKIQVAISLTGGDISLPSSILNKTYDRTPDAKSQTICIHTGIGFLDHMLHALAKHSGWSLIVECIGDLHIDDHHTCEDVGIALGEAFHEALTAHGPIRGVKRFGYAYAPLDEALSRAVVDLSNRPFAVVELGLKREKIGDLSCEMIPHVLESFATSARLTMHVDCLRGFNDHHRSESAFKALALAIKDSLSSTGKDDVPSTKGVLM
;
A
#
# COMPACT_ATOMS: atom_id res chain seq x y z
N MET A 1 7.42 -14.29 68.42
CA MET A 1 8.30 -14.19 67.23
C MET A 1 7.85 -15.25 66.25
N SER A 2 7.10 -14.86 65.22
CA SER A 2 6.63 -15.74 64.15
C SER A 2 6.94 -15.04 62.83
N PRO A 3 7.65 -15.66 61.88
CA PRO A 3 8.20 -14.94 60.72
C PRO A 3 7.11 -14.65 59.68
N GLN A 4 7.08 -13.39 59.22
CA GLN A 4 6.26 -12.93 58.10
C GLN A 4 6.64 -13.66 56.81
N LYS A 5 5.63 -14.19 56.10
CA LYS A 5 5.77 -14.71 54.73
C LYS A 5 6.15 -13.55 53.80
N LYS A 6 7.32 -13.65 53.17
CA LYS A 6 7.69 -12.81 52.02
C LYS A 6 6.75 -13.15 50.86
N HIS A 7 5.89 -12.22 50.46
CA HIS A 7 5.29 -12.24 49.13
C HIS A 7 6.39 -11.90 48.12
N LYS A 8 6.69 -12.88 47.28
CA LYS A 8 7.46 -12.71 46.06
C LYS A 8 6.48 -12.05 45.08
N LEU A 9 6.65 -10.76 44.83
CA LEU A 9 6.07 -10.12 43.66
C LEU A 9 6.84 -10.70 42.47
N ASP A 10 6.25 -11.71 41.83
CA ASP A 10 6.72 -12.18 40.55
C ASP A 10 6.53 -11.04 39.54
N ASP A 11 7.66 -10.58 39.04
CA ASP A 11 7.84 -9.50 38.07
C ASP A 11 7.49 -10.06 36.68
N ASP A 12 6.22 -10.44 36.49
CA ASP A 12 5.68 -10.80 35.18
C ASP A 12 5.30 -9.54 34.41
N ARG A 13 6.33 -8.76 34.04
CA ARG A 13 6.25 -7.92 32.84
C ARG A 13 6.29 -8.84 31.63
N ALA A 14 5.17 -9.53 31.38
CA ALA A 14 4.90 -10.14 30.09
C ALA A 14 5.13 -9.08 29.02
N ALA A 15 6.06 -9.37 28.11
CA ALA A 15 6.32 -8.57 26.93
C ALA A 15 5.01 -8.39 26.16
N ILE A 16 4.42 -7.19 26.25
CA ILE A 16 3.32 -6.79 25.38
C ILE A 16 3.95 -6.54 24.01
N SER A 17 4.14 -7.61 23.24
CA SER A 17 4.20 -7.53 21.78
C SER A 17 2.77 -7.41 21.28
N SER A 18 2.11 -6.29 21.58
CA SER A 18 0.91 -5.90 20.85
C SER A 18 1.38 -5.51 19.46
N HIS A 19 1.29 -6.43 18.50
CA HIS A 19 1.32 -6.05 17.10
C HIS A 19 0.14 -5.09 16.92
N LEU A 20 0.41 -3.78 16.98
CA LEU A 20 -0.57 -2.77 16.64
C LEU A 20 -0.96 -3.03 15.19
N GLU A 21 -2.22 -3.43 14.99
CA GLU A 21 -2.70 -3.82 13.67
C GLU A 21 -2.73 -2.57 12.79
N HIS A 22 -1.79 -2.45 11.85
CA HIS A 22 -1.76 -1.39 10.84
C HIS A 22 -2.74 -1.73 9.73
N THR A 23 -4.02 -1.72 10.07
CA THR A 23 -5.13 -2.09 9.20
C THR A 23 -6.07 -0.91 8.98
N ALA A 24 -6.72 -0.89 7.83
CA ALA A 24 -7.77 0.07 7.54
C ALA A 24 -8.79 -0.50 6.56
N TYR A 25 -9.99 0.07 6.59
CA TYR A 25 -11.05 -0.23 5.64
C TYR A 25 -11.68 1.07 5.13
N ILE A 26 -11.62 1.27 3.81
CA ILE A 26 -12.22 2.41 3.13
C ILE A 26 -13.39 1.94 2.26
N LYS A 27 -14.48 2.69 2.31
CA LYS A 27 -15.61 2.56 1.38
C LYS A 27 -15.87 3.92 0.74
N ARG A 28 -15.65 4.01 -0.57
CA ARG A 28 -15.83 5.23 -1.36
C ARG A 28 -16.92 5.01 -2.40
N ILE A 29 -17.96 5.83 -2.38
CA ILE A 29 -19.10 5.72 -3.32
C ILE A 29 -19.31 7.07 -3.98
N THR A 30 -19.23 7.09 -5.30
CA THR A 30 -19.59 8.23 -6.16
C THR A 30 -20.66 7.80 -7.16
N ASN A 31 -21.01 8.69 -8.09
CA ASN A 31 -21.90 8.35 -9.20
C ASN A 31 -21.19 7.53 -10.30
N GLU A 32 -19.86 7.59 -10.35
CA GLU A 32 -19.02 6.93 -11.37
C GLU A 32 -18.52 5.57 -10.85
N THR A 33 -18.10 5.50 -9.58
CA THR A 33 -17.49 4.32 -8.99
C THR A 33 -18.03 3.95 -7.61
N LYS A 34 -17.96 2.66 -7.28
CA LYS A 34 -18.15 2.13 -5.92
C LYS A 34 -16.94 1.29 -5.58
N ILE A 35 -16.21 1.70 -4.55
CA ILE A 35 -14.94 1.09 -4.17
C ILE A 35 -14.95 0.68 -2.70
N GLN A 36 -14.38 -0.49 -2.44
CA GLN A 36 -14.01 -0.94 -1.11
C GLN A 36 -12.55 -1.36 -1.11
N VAL A 37 -11.80 -0.90 -0.10
CA VAL A 37 -10.42 -1.31 0.14
C VAL A 37 -10.31 -1.78 1.58
N ALA A 38 -9.74 -2.96 1.80
CA ALA A 38 -9.21 -3.38 3.10
C ALA A 38 -7.72 -3.65 2.96
N ILE A 39 -6.92 -3.10 3.87
CA ILE A 39 -5.46 -3.23 3.82
C ILE A 39 -4.91 -3.58 5.21
N SER A 40 -3.86 -4.39 5.23
CA SER A 40 -2.94 -4.57 6.36
C SER A 40 -1.52 -4.32 5.88
N LEU A 41 -0.84 -3.34 6.48
CA LEU A 41 0.55 -3.00 6.14
C LEU A 41 1.55 -4.06 6.62
N THR A 42 1.16 -4.92 7.56
CA THR A 42 2.00 -5.97 8.16
C THR A 42 1.67 -7.38 7.66
N GLY A 43 0.80 -7.51 6.65
CA GLY A 43 0.34 -8.79 6.13
C GLY A 43 -0.73 -9.43 7.02
N GLY A 44 -0.76 -10.76 7.09
CA GLY A 44 -1.74 -11.51 7.87
C GLY A 44 -3.11 -11.62 7.20
N ASP A 45 -4.11 -12.07 7.94
CA ASP A 45 -5.46 -12.24 7.39
C ASP A 45 -6.22 -10.90 7.43
N ILE A 46 -7.00 -10.61 6.39
CA ILE A 46 -7.91 -9.45 6.32
C ILE A 46 -9.24 -9.86 5.67
N SER A 47 -10.31 -9.12 5.94
CA SER A 47 -11.64 -9.35 5.38
C SER A 47 -12.41 -8.04 5.20
N LEU A 48 -13.39 -8.04 4.28
CA LEU A 48 -14.35 -6.95 4.16
C LEU A 48 -15.56 -7.20 5.08
N PRO A 49 -16.15 -6.15 5.70
CA PRO A 49 -17.39 -6.28 6.47
C PRO A 49 -18.58 -6.76 5.62
N SER A 50 -18.66 -6.31 4.37
CA SER A 50 -19.60 -6.79 3.34
C SER A 50 -19.03 -6.47 1.96
N SER A 51 -19.02 -7.45 1.06
CA SER A 51 -18.55 -7.31 -0.32
C SER A 51 -19.60 -6.59 -1.19
N ILE A 52 -19.17 -5.62 -2.00
CA ILE A 52 -19.99 -5.01 -3.06
C ILE A 52 -20.07 -5.89 -4.32
N LEU A 53 -19.18 -6.87 -4.46
CA LEU A 53 -19.16 -7.83 -5.57
C LEU A 53 -19.89 -9.15 -5.26
N ASN A 54 -20.47 -9.30 -4.06
CA ASN A 54 -21.01 -10.55 -3.54
C ASN A 54 -20.00 -11.71 -3.59
N LYS A 55 -18.71 -11.41 -3.36
CA LYS A 55 -17.64 -12.40 -3.32
C LYS A 55 -17.28 -12.77 -1.90
N THR A 56 -16.93 -14.04 -1.70
CA THR A 56 -16.24 -14.51 -0.49
C THR A 56 -14.75 -14.62 -0.81
N TYR A 57 -13.93 -13.93 -0.01
CA TYR A 57 -12.47 -14.02 -0.10
C TYR A 57 -12.00 -15.08 0.88
N ASP A 58 -12.19 -16.34 0.50
CA ASP A 58 -11.68 -17.44 1.29
C ASP A 58 -10.15 -17.42 1.30
N ARG A 59 -9.60 -17.80 2.45
CA ARG A 59 -8.17 -17.96 2.63
C ARG A 59 -7.65 -18.97 1.61
N THR A 60 -6.64 -18.61 0.81
CA THR A 60 -5.83 -19.64 0.14
C THR A 60 -5.10 -20.45 1.22
N PRO A 61 -5.32 -21.78 1.34
CA PRO A 61 -4.83 -22.59 2.46
C PRO A 61 -3.30 -22.55 2.67
N ASP A 62 -2.54 -22.18 1.63
CA ASP A 62 -1.08 -22.15 1.64
C ASP A 62 -0.46 -20.75 1.86
N ALA A 63 -1.24 -19.67 1.86
CA ALA A 63 -0.72 -18.31 2.07
C ALA A 63 -0.76 -17.91 3.54
N LYS A 64 0.18 -18.43 4.36
CA LYS A 64 0.25 -18.13 5.80
C LYS A 64 0.60 -16.66 6.12
N SER A 65 1.04 -15.86 5.14
CA SER A 65 1.59 -14.52 5.41
C SER A 65 0.79 -13.34 4.84
N GLN A 66 -0.01 -13.53 3.78
CA GLN A 66 -0.71 -12.45 3.07
C GLN A 66 -2.02 -12.92 2.45
N THR A 67 -3.05 -12.07 2.47
CA THR A 67 -4.30 -12.21 1.71
C THR A 67 -4.36 -11.11 0.66
N ILE A 68 -4.34 -11.46 -0.63
CA ILE A 68 -4.34 -10.47 -1.73
C ILE A 68 -5.45 -10.82 -2.73
N CYS A 69 -6.47 -9.98 -2.83
CA CYS A 69 -7.61 -10.15 -3.74
C CYS A 69 -7.97 -8.81 -4.39
N ILE A 70 -7.67 -8.65 -5.67
CA ILE A 70 -7.83 -7.39 -6.39
C ILE A 70 -8.85 -7.59 -7.51
N HIS A 71 -9.89 -6.77 -7.50
CA HIS A 71 -10.96 -6.78 -8.49
C HIS A 71 -11.37 -5.35 -8.83
N THR A 72 -10.60 -4.72 -9.72
CA THR A 72 -10.90 -3.37 -10.22
C THR A 72 -11.79 -3.37 -11.45
N GLY A 73 -11.89 -4.51 -12.15
CA GLY A 73 -12.50 -4.61 -13.47
C GLY A 73 -11.51 -4.39 -14.62
N ILE A 74 -10.25 -4.02 -14.33
CA ILE A 74 -9.18 -3.80 -15.30
C ILE A 74 -8.03 -4.76 -14.99
N GLY A 75 -7.89 -5.82 -15.79
CA GLY A 75 -6.99 -6.94 -15.46
C GLY A 75 -5.51 -6.55 -15.30
N PHE A 76 -5.02 -5.56 -16.06
CA PHE A 76 -3.63 -5.11 -15.91
C PHE A 76 -3.42 -4.25 -14.66
N LEU A 77 -4.42 -3.46 -14.23
CA LEU A 77 -4.37 -2.75 -12.95
C LEU A 77 -4.41 -3.73 -11.78
N ASP A 78 -5.25 -4.78 -11.87
CA ASP A 78 -5.30 -5.86 -10.88
C ASP A 78 -3.92 -6.49 -10.68
N HIS A 79 -3.21 -6.76 -11.78
CA HIS A 79 -1.84 -7.29 -11.76
C HIS A 79 -0.84 -6.33 -11.12
N MET A 80 -0.88 -5.02 -11.45
CA MET A 80 0.01 -4.02 -10.85
C MET A 80 -0.19 -3.88 -9.34
N LEU A 81 -1.43 -3.82 -8.87
CA LEU A 81 -1.75 -3.73 -7.44
C LEU A 81 -1.43 -5.03 -6.70
N HIS A 82 -1.61 -6.19 -7.35
CA HIS A 82 -1.16 -7.46 -6.80
C HIS A 82 0.36 -7.46 -6.59
N ALA A 83 1.15 -7.02 -7.58
CA ALA A 83 2.59 -6.92 -7.47
C ALA A 83 3.01 -5.96 -6.35
N LEU A 84 2.35 -4.79 -6.25
CA LEU A 84 2.55 -3.83 -5.17
C LEU A 84 2.35 -4.48 -3.80
N ALA A 85 1.16 -5.05 -3.54
CA ALA A 85 0.86 -5.69 -2.26
C ALA A 85 1.82 -6.85 -1.95
N LYS A 86 2.11 -7.68 -2.96
CA LYS A 86 2.96 -8.87 -2.81
C LYS A 86 4.36 -8.48 -2.33
N HIS A 87 4.99 -7.51 -2.99
CA HIS A 87 6.36 -7.11 -2.70
C HIS A 87 6.48 -6.16 -1.49
N SER A 88 5.43 -5.40 -1.17
CA SER A 88 5.37 -4.60 0.07
C SER A 88 5.22 -5.45 1.32
N GLY A 89 4.68 -6.68 1.19
CA GLY A 89 4.33 -7.52 2.34
C GLY A 89 2.92 -7.25 2.88
N TRP A 90 2.07 -6.59 2.10
CA TRP A 90 0.70 -6.25 2.52
C TRP A 90 -0.25 -7.42 2.35
N SER A 91 -1.33 -7.39 3.13
CA SER A 91 -2.58 -8.00 2.73
C SER A 91 -3.48 -6.91 2.19
N LEU A 92 -4.13 -7.16 1.05
CA LEU A 92 -4.90 -6.16 0.33
C LEU A 92 -6.12 -6.79 -0.36
N ILE A 93 -7.31 -6.30 -0.03
CA ILE A 93 -8.54 -6.57 -0.78
C ILE A 93 -8.97 -5.25 -1.42
N VAL A 94 -9.20 -5.27 -2.74
CA VAL A 94 -9.76 -4.15 -3.50
C VAL A 94 -10.94 -4.65 -4.30
N GLU A 95 -12.08 -4.01 -4.13
CA GLU A 95 -13.26 -4.18 -4.97
C GLU A 95 -13.62 -2.85 -5.61
N CYS A 96 -13.90 -2.88 -6.92
CA CYS A 96 -14.43 -1.75 -7.65
C CYS A 96 -15.59 -2.19 -8.55
N ILE A 97 -16.64 -1.36 -8.58
CA ILE A 97 -17.62 -1.32 -9.66
C ILE A 97 -17.51 0.08 -10.27
N GLY A 98 -16.93 0.18 -11.46
CA GLY A 98 -16.76 1.44 -12.18
C GLY A 98 -17.50 1.48 -13.52
N ASP A 99 -17.49 2.64 -14.13
CA ASP A 99 -18.17 2.99 -15.38
C ASP A 99 -17.33 2.69 -16.64
N LEU A 100 -16.74 1.49 -16.72
CA LEU A 100 -15.83 1.04 -17.80
C LEU A 100 -16.39 1.10 -19.24
N HIS A 101 -17.68 1.44 -19.40
CA HIS A 101 -18.30 1.70 -20.69
C HIS A 101 -18.01 3.10 -21.24
N ILE A 102 -17.51 4.02 -20.40
CA ILE A 102 -16.99 5.34 -20.77
C ILE A 102 -15.52 5.18 -21.18
N ASP A 103 -14.66 4.92 -20.20
CA ASP A 103 -13.25 4.55 -20.34
C ASP A 103 -12.73 3.94 -19.01
N ASP A 104 -11.41 3.79 -18.86
CA ASP A 104 -10.78 3.29 -17.64
C ASP A 104 -10.40 4.37 -16.62
N HIS A 105 -10.63 5.66 -16.92
CA HIS A 105 -10.08 6.79 -16.16
C HIS A 105 -10.63 6.85 -14.74
N HIS A 106 -11.95 7.02 -14.58
CA HIS A 106 -12.57 7.17 -13.26
C HIS A 106 -12.30 5.95 -12.38
N THR A 107 -12.34 4.74 -12.96
CA THR A 107 -12.05 3.50 -12.25
C THR A 107 -10.60 3.47 -11.73
N CYS A 108 -9.62 3.82 -12.58
CA CYS A 108 -8.22 3.84 -12.19
C CYS A 108 -7.93 4.91 -11.13
N GLU A 109 -8.36 6.15 -11.37
CA GLU A 109 -8.15 7.27 -10.48
C GLU A 109 -8.73 6.99 -9.09
N ASP A 110 -10.02 6.61 -9.03
CA ASP A 110 -10.71 6.42 -7.77
C ASP A 110 -10.16 5.22 -6.98
N VAL A 111 -9.67 4.17 -7.66
CA VAL A 111 -8.93 3.07 -7.01
C VAL A 111 -7.62 3.58 -6.40
N GLY A 112 -6.87 4.43 -7.13
CA GLY A 112 -5.67 5.08 -6.60
C GLY A 112 -5.95 5.93 -5.36
N ILE A 113 -7.02 6.74 -5.40
CA ILE A 113 -7.48 7.57 -4.28
C ILE A 113 -7.82 6.71 -3.07
N ALA A 114 -8.71 5.73 -3.23
CA ALA A 114 -9.19 4.89 -2.13
C ALA A 114 -8.07 4.04 -1.51
N LEU A 115 -7.14 3.55 -2.34
CA LEU A 115 -5.96 2.83 -1.85
C LEU A 115 -5.03 3.75 -1.04
N GLY A 116 -4.84 4.99 -1.50
CA GLY A 116 -4.05 5.99 -0.78
C GLY A 116 -4.67 6.36 0.58
N GLU A 117 -5.98 6.59 0.61
CA GLU A 117 -6.74 6.83 1.86
C GLU A 117 -6.57 5.66 2.84
N ALA A 118 -6.75 4.42 2.36
CA ALA A 118 -6.62 3.22 3.19
C ALA A 118 -5.19 3.05 3.72
N PHE A 119 -4.18 3.30 2.88
CA PHE A 119 -2.79 3.27 3.31
C PHE A 119 -2.51 4.32 4.40
N HIS A 120 -2.96 5.56 4.23
CA HIS A 120 -2.77 6.62 5.21
C HIS A 120 -3.45 6.27 6.54
N GLU A 121 -4.71 5.85 6.51
CA GLU A 121 -5.46 5.46 7.71
C GLU A 121 -4.77 4.32 8.45
N ALA A 122 -4.33 3.27 7.74
CA ALA A 122 -3.62 2.13 8.33
C ALA A 122 -2.26 2.54 8.93
N LEU A 123 -1.55 3.46 8.28
CA LEU A 123 -0.27 4.00 8.75
C LEU A 123 -0.45 4.81 10.04
N THR A 124 -1.52 5.60 10.13
CA THR A 124 -1.79 6.50 11.26
C THR A 124 -2.79 5.95 12.29
N ALA A 125 -3.19 4.68 12.18
CA ALA A 125 -4.20 4.05 13.05
C ALA A 125 -3.85 4.16 14.55
N HIS A 126 -2.56 4.23 14.86
CA HIS A 126 -2.03 4.29 16.23
C HIS A 126 -1.43 5.64 16.59
N GLY A 127 -1.82 6.69 15.85
CA GLY A 127 -1.37 8.07 16.06
C GLY A 127 -0.34 8.55 15.03
N PRO A 128 0.43 9.59 15.35
CA PRO A 128 1.43 10.17 14.45
C PRO A 128 2.46 9.14 13.98
N ILE A 129 3.06 9.37 12.80
CA ILE A 129 4.09 8.51 12.24
C ILE A 129 5.35 8.57 13.10
N ARG A 130 5.76 7.42 13.65
CA ARG A 130 6.85 7.29 14.63
C ARG A 130 7.58 5.95 14.48
N GLY A 131 8.85 5.93 14.86
CA GLY A 131 9.64 4.69 14.97
C GLY A 131 9.88 3.94 13.66
N VAL A 132 9.66 4.61 12.52
CA VAL A 132 9.90 4.11 11.17
C VAL A 132 10.99 4.91 10.48
N LYS A 133 11.64 4.33 9.45
CA LYS A 133 12.69 5.01 8.69
C LYS A 133 12.22 6.29 8.01
N ARG A 134 10.91 6.40 7.72
CA ARG A 134 10.24 7.49 6.99
C ARG A 134 10.65 7.59 5.52
N PHE A 135 11.95 7.52 5.23
CA PHE A 135 12.50 7.47 3.89
C PHE A 135 12.73 6.03 3.49
N GLY A 136 12.30 5.68 2.28
CA GLY A 136 12.61 4.40 1.66
C GLY A 136 12.92 4.58 0.19
N TYR A 137 13.78 3.73 -0.33
CA TYR A 137 14.11 3.74 -1.76
C TYR A 137 14.42 2.32 -2.21
N ALA A 138 14.14 2.03 -3.47
CA ALA A 138 14.47 0.75 -4.05
C ALA A 138 14.62 0.83 -5.55
N TYR A 139 15.30 -0.18 -6.09
CA TYR A 139 15.38 -0.46 -7.51
C TYR A 139 14.79 -1.85 -7.73
N ALA A 140 14.04 -2.01 -8.82
CA ALA A 140 13.56 -3.31 -9.27
C ALA A 140 13.75 -3.43 -10.78
N PRO A 141 14.42 -4.48 -11.25
CA PRO A 141 14.40 -4.82 -12.66
C PRO A 141 13.16 -5.66 -13.01
N LEU A 142 12.81 -5.67 -14.29
CA LEU A 142 12.05 -6.75 -14.91
C LEU A 142 12.60 -6.93 -16.32
N ASP A 143 13.32 -8.03 -16.52
CA ASP A 143 14.12 -8.29 -17.71
C ASP A 143 14.99 -7.08 -18.09
N GLU A 144 14.72 -6.43 -19.23
CA GLU A 144 15.49 -5.28 -19.71
C GLU A 144 15.13 -3.96 -19.02
N ALA A 145 13.95 -3.90 -18.38
CA ALA A 145 13.46 -2.72 -17.71
C ALA A 145 14.09 -2.57 -16.33
N LEU A 146 14.34 -1.33 -15.91
CA LEU A 146 14.83 -1.02 -14.58
C LEU A 146 14.14 0.25 -14.09
N SER A 147 13.50 0.14 -12.92
CA SER A 147 12.84 1.28 -12.29
C SER A 147 13.39 1.53 -10.89
N ARG A 148 13.28 2.79 -10.46
CA ARG A 148 13.61 3.29 -9.13
C ARG A 148 12.36 3.90 -8.52
N ALA A 149 12.16 3.69 -7.22
CA ALA A 149 11.19 4.45 -6.44
C ALA A 149 11.84 5.02 -5.17
N VAL A 150 11.37 6.18 -4.75
CA VAL A 150 11.73 6.86 -3.50
C VAL A 150 10.47 7.37 -2.82
N VAL A 151 10.34 7.12 -1.53
CA VAL A 151 9.18 7.48 -0.70
C VAL A 151 9.64 8.25 0.53
N ASP A 152 8.97 9.36 0.84
CA ASP A 152 9.03 10.08 2.12
C ASP A 152 7.62 10.08 2.74
N LEU A 153 7.46 9.42 3.89
CA LEU A 153 6.25 9.44 4.72
C LEU A 153 6.10 10.81 5.39
N SER A 154 5.70 11.78 4.60
CA SER A 154 6.00 13.19 4.82
C SER A 154 4.83 14.05 5.31
N ASN A 155 3.60 13.54 5.16
CA ASN A 155 2.37 14.31 5.21
C ASN A 155 2.36 15.53 4.26
N ARG A 156 3.03 15.39 3.11
CA ARG A 156 3.08 16.39 2.04
C ARG A 156 2.84 15.67 0.71
N PRO A 157 1.60 15.68 0.20
CA PRO A 157 1.26 14.98 -1.03
C PRO A 157 2.05 15.58 -2.18
N PHE A 158 2.86 14.74 -2.82
CA PHE A 158 3.63 15.12 -4.00
C PHE A 158 4.05 13.87 -4.77
N ALA A 159 3.98 13.90 -6.09
CA ALA A 159 4.36 12.80 -6.94
C ALA A 159 5.17 13.28 -8.15
N VAL A 160 6.19 12.53 -8.52
CA VAL A 160 6.89 12.64 -9.81
C VAL A 160 6.96 11.22 -10.37
N VAL A 161 6.29 10.99 -11.50
CA VAL A 161 6.16 9.65 -12.08
C VAL A 161 6.58 9.67 -13.56
N GLU A 162 7.78 9.16 -13.83
CA GLU A 162 8.45 9.26 -15.13
C GLU A 162 8.73 7.85 -15.67
N LEU A 163 7.73 7.23 -16.30
CA LEU A 163 7.82 5.83 -16.76
C LEU A 163 8.28 5.67 -18.22
N GLY A 164 8.18 6.73 -19.02
CA GLY A 164 8.57 6.73 -20.42
C GLY A 164 7.86 5.65 -21.25
N LEU A 165 6.59 5.39 -20.95
CA LEU A 165 5.75 4.42 -21.67
C LEU A 165 5.49 4.92 -23.09
N LYS A 166 5.46 4.01 -24.06
CA LYS A 166 5.33 4.35 -25.49
C LYS A 166 4.04 3.85 -26.12
N ARG A 167 3.46 2.80 -25.57
CA ARG A 167 2.19 2.21 -25.97
C ARG A 167 1.04 3.11 -25.50
N GLU A 168 -0.07 2.99 -26.21
CA GLU A 168 -1.33 3.60 -25.81
C GLU A 168 -2.01 2.83 -24.68
N LYS A 169 -2.01 1.48 -24.76
CA LYS A 169 -2.59 0.59 -23.74
C LYS A 169 -1.74 -0.65 -23.46
N ILE A 170 -1.86 -1.19 -22.24
CA ILE A 170 -1.39 -2.52 -21.85
C ILE A 170 -2.58 -3.34 -21.36
N GLY A 171 -3.05 -4.26 -22.20
CA GLY A 171 -4.35 -4.90 -21.98
C GLY A 171 -5.44 -3.82 -22.01
N ASP A 172 -6.30 -3.83 -20.99
CA ASP A 172 -7.41 -2.88 -20.88
C ASP A 172 -7.04 -1.54 -20.22
N LEU A 173 -5.83 -1.43 -19.64
CA LEU A 173 -5.34 -0.22 -18.98
C LEU A 173 -4.69 0.74 -19.99
N SER A 174 -5.21 1.96 -20.06
CA SER A 174 -4.60 3.06 -20.80
C SER A 174 -3.30 3.48 -20.13
N CYS A 175 -2.21 3.59 -20.89
CA CYS A 175 -0.87 3.77 -20.33
C CYS A 175 -0.71 5.09 -19.58
N GLU A 176 -1.48 6.12 -19.96
CA GLU A 176 -1.54 7.39 -19.24
C GLU A 176 -2.15 7.26 -17.83
N MET A 177 -2.97 6.25 -17.58
CA MET A 177 -3.54 6.01 -16.25
C MET A 177 -2.54 5.38 -15.28
N ILE A 178 -1.45 4.79 -15.78
CA ILE A 178 -0.42 4.16 -14.93
C ILE A 178 0.27 5.20 -14.03
N PRO A 179 0.82 6.33 -14.55
CA PRO A 179 1.30 7.39 -13.69
C PRO A 179 0.17 8.04 -12.88
N HIS A 180 -1.02 8.24 -13.47
CA HIS A 180 -2.14 8.88 -12.77
C HIS A 180 -2.60 8.11 -11.52
N VAL A 181 -2.64 6.77 -11.57
CA VAL A 181 -2.94 5.92 -10.40
C VAL A 181 -1.93 6.15 -9.28
N LEU A 182 -0.64 6.25 -9.64
CA LEU A 182 0.45 6.48 -8.69
C LEU A 182 0.38 7.90 -8.09
N GLU A 183 0.06 8.91 -8.90
CA GLU A 183 -0.14 10.29 -8.45
C GLU A 183 -1.33 10.41 -7.49
N SER A 184 -2.47 9.81 -7.84
CA SER A 184 -3.66 9.74 -6.98
C SER A 184 -3.36 9.00 -5.67
N PHE A 185 -2.65 7.88 -5.73
CA PHE A 185 -2.20 7.14 -4.55
C PHE A 185 -1.34 8.01 -3.63
N ALA A 186 -0.27 8.62 -4.13
CA ALA A 186 0.64 9.42 -3.32
C ALA A 186 -0.06 10.64 -2.69
N THR A 187 -0.98 11.25 -3.44
CA THR A 187 -1.78 12.39 -2.97
C THR A 187 -2.66 11.99 -1.79
N SER A 188 -3.47 10.94 -1.94
CA SER A 188 -4.38 10.46 -0.90
C SER A 188 -3.67 9.78 0.27
N ALA A 189 -2.53 9.13 0.02
CA ALA A 189 -1.64 8.58 1.05
C ALA A 189 -0.86 9.67 1.82
N ARG A 190 -0.92 10.92 1.34
CA ARG A 190 -0.25 12.09 1.92
C ARG A 190 1.26 11.90 2.05
N LEU A 191 1.86 11.28 1.05
CA LEU A 191 3.31 11.03 1.01
C LEU A 191 3.96 11.75 -0.18
N THR A 192 5.27 11.90 -0.12
CA THR A 192 6.06 12.37 -1.26
C THR A 192 6.65 11.15 -1.95
N MET A 193 6.45 11.04 -3.26
CA MET A 193 6.84 9.88 -4.06
C MET A 193 7.54 10.29 -5.35
N HIS A 194 8.63 9.60 -5.67
CA HIS A 194 9.28 9.67 -6.98
C HIS A 194 9.38 8.27 -7.54
N VAL A 195 8.95 8.05 -8.79
CA VAL A 195 9.06 6.77 -9.49
C VAL A 195 9.58 7.04 -10.90
N ASP A 196 10.73 6.46 -11.22
CA ASP A 196 11.39 6.64 -12.51
C ASP A 196 11.66 5.29 -13.16
N CYS A 197 11.28 5.12 -14.43
CA CYS A 197 11.75 4.00 -15.23
C CYS A 197 13.01 4.41 -16.02
N LEU A 198 14.16 3.95 -15.55
CA LEU A 198 15.49 4.36 -16.03
C LEU A 198 15.81 3.82 -17.43
N ARG A 199 15.25 2.66 -17.77
CA ARG A 199 15.40 2.00 -19.08
C ARG A 199 14.34 0.91 -19.23
N GLY A 200 14.15 0.46 -20.46
CA GLY A 200 13.22 -0.60 -20.84
C GLY A 200 12.84 -0.49 -22.32
N PHE A 201 12.33 -1.54 -22.96
CA PHE A 201 11.68 -1.38 -24.28
C PHE A 201 10.27 -1.97 -24.31
N ASN A 202 9.90 -2.80 -23.33
CA ASN A 202 8.57 -3.32 -23.16
C ASN A 202 7.83 -2.56 -22.05
N ASP A 203 6.71 -1.92 -22.37
CA ASP A 203 5.96 -1.11 -21.39
C ASP A 203 5.29 -1.92 -20.28
N HIS A 204 5.01 -3.22 -20.50
CA HIS A 204 4.62 -4.10 -19.40
C HIS A 204 5.75 -4.17 -18.39
N HIS A 205 6.98 -4.43 -18.86
CA HIS A 205 8.15 -4.57 -18.00
C HIS A 205 8.49 -3.24 -17.29
N ARG A 206 8.39 -2.12 -18.01
CA ARG A 206 8.55 -0.77 -17.44
C ARG A 206 7.55 -0.52 -16.31
N SER A 207 6.27 -0.74 -16.55
CA SER A 207 5.21 -0.55 -15.56
C SER A 207 5.36 -1.47 -14.35
N GLU A 208 5.51 -2.79 -14.57
CA GLU A 208 5.59 -3.75 -13.48
C GLU A 208 6.86 -3.56 -12.63
N SER A 209 8.00 -3.25 -13.27
CA SER A 209 9.23 -2.92 -12.52
C SER A 209 9.05 -1.67 -11.65
N ALA A 210 8.28 -0.66 -12.11
CA ALA A 210 7.98 0.54 -11.34
C ALA A 210 7.14 0.24 -10.09
N PHE A 211 6.06 -0.56 -10.23
CA PHE A 211 5.24 -0.99 -9.09
C PHE A 211 6.04 -1.84 -8.10
N LYS A 212 6.93 -2.73 -8.57
CA LYS A 212 7.83 -3.51 -7.71
C LYS A 212 8.83 -2.63 -6.97
N ALA A 213 9.42 -1.65 -7.64
CA ALA A 213 10.33 -0.71 -7.00
C ALA A 213 9.60 0.10 -5.92
N LEU A 214 8.40 0.59 -6.21
CA LEU A 214 7.57 1.31 -5.25
C LEU A 214 7.24 0.45 -4.02
N ALA A 215 6.85 -0.81 -4.23
CA ALA A 215 6.53 -1.75 -3.17
C ALA A 215 7.69 -1.90 -2.16
N LEU A 216 8.89 -2.10 -2.70
CA LEU A 216 10.10 -2.24 -1.90
C LEU A 216 10.48 -0.93 -1.19
N ALA A 217 10.31 0.21 -1.84
CA ALA A 217 10.57 1.52 -1.23
C ALA A 217 9.60 1.83 -0.08
N ILE A 218 8.30 1.51 -0.22
CA ILE A 218 7.33 1.68 0.87
C ILE A 218 7.65 0.72 2.03
N LYS A 219 7.98 -0.54 1.74
CA LYS A 219 8.39 -1.49 2.77
C LYS A 219 9.62 -1.01 3.56
N ASP A 220 10.60 -0.44 2.87
CA ASP A 220 11.78 0.13 3.52
C ASP A 220 11.42 1.35 4.37
N SER A 221 10.57 2.26 3.87
CA SER A 221 10.18 3.48 4.60
C SER A 221 9.41 3.18 5.90
N LEU A 222 8.66 2.08 5.94
CA LEU A 222 7.92 1.58 7.10
C LEU A 222 8.78 0.74 8.07
N SER A 223 10.03 0.43 7.71
CA SER A 223 10.87 -0.43 8.56
C SER A 223 11.19 0.24 9.89
N SER A 224 11.14 -0.54 10.98
CA SER A 224 11.40 -0.03 12.33
C SER A 224 12.83 0.50 12.48
N THR A 225 12.97 1.65 13.14
CA THR A 225 14.27 2.20 13.56
C THR A 225 14.72 1.68 14.93
N GLY A 226 13.86 0.91 15.63
CA GLY A 226 14.07 0.47 17.01
C GLY A 226 13.91 1.58 18.05
N LYS A 227 13.44 2.77 17.65
CA LYS A 227 13.21 3.94 18.52
C LYS A 227 11.74 4.33 18.48
N ASP A 228 11.27 5.02 19.52
CA ASP A 228 9.93 5.63 19.55
C ASP A 228 10.05 7.17 19.38
N ASP A 229 10.58 7.59 18.24
CA ASP A 229 10.74 8.98 17.87
C ASP A 229 9.97 9.34 16.59
N VAL A 230 9.57 10.61 16.48
CA VAL A 230 9.06 11.16 15.22
C VAL A 230 10.28 11.49 14.35
N PRO A 231 10.44 10.89 13.16
CA PRO A 231 11.59 11.15 12.28
C PRO A 231 11.46 12.50 11.54
N SER A 232 11.29 13.60 12.27
CA SER A 232 11.10 14.95 11.75
C SER A 232 11.70 16.01 12.67
N THR A 233 12.48 16.94 12.11
CA THR A 233 13.02 18.10 12.84
C THR A 233 11.94 19.05 13.34
N LYS A 234 10.74 19.01 12.75
CA LYS A 234 9.57 19.79 13.22
C LYS A 234 8.86 19.14 14.41
N GLY A 235 9.25 17.93 14.82
CA GLY A 235 8.65 17.20 15.94
C GLY A 235 7.27 16.60 15.66
N VAL A 236 6.75 16.74 14.44
CA VAL A 236 5.43 16.22 14.06
C VAL A 236 5.42 15.70 12.61
N LEU A 237 4.71 14.59 12.41
CA LEU A 237 4.25 14.01 11.15
C LEU A 237 2.81 13.53 11.40
N MET A 238 1.83 14.36 11.07
CA MET A 238 0.39 14.05 11.21
C MET A 238 -0.11 13.17 10.09
#